data_AF-A0A832K1A6-F1
#
_entry.id   AF-A0A832K1A6-F1
#
_cell.length_a   1.000
_cell.length_b   1.000
_cell.length_c   1.000
_cell.angle_alpha   90.00
_cell.angle_beta   90.00
_cell.angle_gamma   90.00
#
_symmetry.space_group_name_H-M   'P 1'
#
loop_
_entity.id
_entity.type
_entity.pdbx_description
1 polymer ?
#
loop_
_entity_poly.entity_id
_entity_poly.type
_entity_poly.pdbx_seq_one_letter_code
_entity_poly.pdbx_strand_id
1 'polypeptide(L)'
;MKTTKLLLLAVVILTLLIPILEVSGTIQRAPQPISDCSYLISMLEKTVNYTTTLDYRGEYIAHVMLETPVDAPLQDLHRKTYEFILDYYKVISNTNPPVERLRDLLRRAGIVWEYTRKLRGCSRGVEAVETHIRGMLSTLEFQLENLIVLYSESTGLITIDMLEKVYEPNEEVPLQIYMSEMCSIVNALLLFEDSIIKTTNFTCGNSKECSATLKVPPASSIQNLVEGDIVKYTIIIRAICEGKELRIYRFIEVKYEYPQITINAPQTITRGELFNITIIAKGELDLPGILLVKNVKGEFPLRNITVTSTTQVYQLHIDKSFFTTGINILKLCVNASEKTLPYCFERGIIVQPRYPSVSIKTILTSITWTGSIPIYITIESGEYVAYIYLNGILVAESRITSTSTIMVSSGVSPLSVLNLTVVIRDPSDVYDDYTYSAIITSINMLTLLATLFAGLILTTILREHEKFFILTLRTSSVHVTRGVKSEVPGVLKDILKPYVLGLKSHILDLYYTLLRKLRVRLPQYYETLREHYFEVVKSATKKTLIRELLWRLLMLAERDLYSIRKPRLEEAEELYEGVLSANEEP
;
A
#
# COMPACT_ATOMS: atom_id res chain seq x y z
N MET A 1 -27.90 57.35 -24.02
CA MET A 1 -26.69 56.49 -23.98
C MET A 1 -26.59 55.52 -22.79
N LYS A 2 -27.69 55.23 -22.06
CA LYS A 2 -27.72 54.20 -20.99
C LYS A 2 -28.52 52.93 -21.35
N THR A 3 -29.34 52.97 -22.39
CA THR A 3 -30.24 51.88 -22.80
C THR A 3 -29.61 50.86 -23.75
N THR A 4 -28.59 51.26 -24.52
CA THR A 4 -27.89 50.37 -25.46
C THR A 4 -26.93 49.39 -24.77
N LYS A 5 -26.36 49.76 -23.61
CA LYS A 5 -25.50 48.86 -22.82
C LYS A 5 -26.28 47.78 -22.07
N LEU A 6 -27.54 48.07 -21.69
CA LEU A 6 -28.40 47.10 -21.02
C LEU A 6 -28.91 46.03 -22.00
N LEU A 7 -29.19 46.42 -23.25
CA LEU A 7 -29.62 45.50 -24.30
C LEU A 7 -28.49 44.55 -24.73
N LEU A 8 -27.25 45.04 -24.77
CA LEU A 8 -26.07 44.22 -25.06
C LEU A 8 -25.75 43.24 -23.92
N LEU A 9 -25.94 43.67 -22.66
CA LEU A 9 -25.79 42.78 -21.50
C LEU A 9 -26.90 41.72 -21.45
N ALA A 10 -28.14 42.09 -21.78
CA ALA A 10 -29.26 41.16 -21.86
C ALA A 10 -29.08 40.12 -22.98
N VAL A 11 -28.57 40.52 -24.15
CA VAL A 11 -28.26 39.58 -25.25
C VAL A 11 -27.11 38.65 -24.87
N VAL A 12 -26.06 39.14 -24.18
CA VAL A 12 -24.95 38.31 -23.71
C VAL A 12 -25.40 37.30 -22.63
N ILE A 13 -26.28 37.71 -21.72
CA ILE A 13 -26.86 36.83 -20.69
C ILE A 13 -27.84 35.82 -21.32
N LEU A 14 -28.60 36.21 -22.35
CA LEU A 14 -29.50 35.31 -23.08
C LEU A 14 -28.72 34.28 -23.94
N THR A 15 -27.54 34.64 -24.47
CA THR A 15 -26.65 33.69 -25.15
C THR A 15 -25.90 32.76 -24.19
N LEU A 16 -25.72 33.16 -22.93
CA LEU A 16 -25.17 32.31 -21.86
C LEU A 16 -26.23 31.39 -21.23
N LEU A 17 -27.51 31.57 -21.55
CA LEU A 17 -28.64 30.77 -21.04
C LEU A 17 -29.25 29.83 -22.10
N ILE A 18 -28.60 29.68 -23.27
CA ILE A 18 -28.98 28.61 -24.20
C ILE A 18 -28.63 27.29 -23.48
N PRO A 19 -29.61 26.41 -23.23
CA PRO A 19 -29.34 25.14 -22.59
C PRO A 19 -28.39 24.39 -23.50
N ILE A 20 -27.24 24.03 -22.95
CA ILE A 20 -26.45 22.93 -23.45
C ILE A 20 -27.44 21.77 -23.48
N LEU A 21 -27.91 21.44 -24.69
CA LEU A 21 -28.46 20.13 -24.98
C LEU A 21 -27.35 19.16 -24.56
N GLU A 22 -27.48 18.63 -23.35
CA GLU A 22 -26.86 17.37 -22.99
C GLU A 22 -27.47 16.33 -23.92
N VAL A 23 -26.83 16.16 -25.08
CA VAL A 23 -26.77 14.85 -25.69
C VAL A 23 -26.02 14.01 -24.67
N SER A 24 -26.78 13.31 -23.81
CA SER A 24 -26.26 12.20 -23.02
C SER A 24 -25.95 11.05 -23.99
N GLY A 25 -24.89 11.24 -24.77
CA GLY A 25 -24.14 10.12 -25.30
C GLY A 25 -23.46 9.47 -24.11
N THR A 26 -24.09 8.44 -23.54
CA THR A 26 -23.37 7.45 -22.74
C THR A 26 -22.34 6.79 -23.66
N ILE A 27 -21.18 7.42 -23.81
CA ILE A 27 -20.02 6.75 -24.37
C ILE A 27 -19.58 5.76 -23.28
N GLN A 28 -20.17 4.57 -23.28
CA GLN A 28 -19.49 3.36 -22.79
C GLN A 28 -18.22 3.22 -23.63
N ARG A 29 -17.14 3.90 -23.22
CA ARG A 29 -15.82 3.61 -23.79
C ARG A 29 -15.44 2.25 -23.23
N ALA A 30 -15.55 1.23 -24.08
CA ALA A 30 -14.91 -0.05 -23.85
C ALA A 30 -13.47 0.19 -23.37
N PRO A 31 -12.93 -0.67 -22.47
CA PRO A 31 -11.58 -0.50 -21.95
C PRO A 31 -10.61 -0.30 -23.12
N GLN A 32 -9.74 0.71 -23.03
CA GLN A 32 -8.80 1.00 -24.11
C GLN A 32 -7.97 -0.25 -24.40
N PRO A 33 -7.89 -0.66 -25.69
CA PRO A 33 -7.14 -1.85 -26.05
C PRO A 33 -5.66 -1.68 -25.71
N ILE A 34 -5.05 -2.74 -25.19
CA ILE A 34 -3.60 -2.78 -24.96
C ILE A 34 -2.92 -2.85 -26.34
N SER A 35 -2.13 -1.82 -26.63
CA SER A 35 -1.33 -1.69 -27.87
C SER A 35 0.15 -2.01 -27.68
N ASP A 36 0.61 -2.22 -26.44
CA ASP A 36 2.01 -2.55 -26.15
C ASP A 36 2.29 -4.04 -26.35
N CYS A 37 2.84 -4.37 -27.52
CA CYS A 37 3.21 -5.74 -27.85
C CYS A 37 4.33 -6.32 -26.98
N SER A 38 5.19 -5.49 -26.38
CA SER A 38 6.29 -5.96 -25.51
C SER A 38 5.75 -6.44 -24.16
N TYR A 39 4.73 -5.75 -23.64
CA TYR A 39 3.98 -6.22 -22.48
C TYR A 39 3.24 -7.52 -22.78
N LEU A 40 2.52 -7.57 -23.90
CA LEU A 40 1.71 -8.73 -24.27
C LEU A 40 2.57 -10.00 -24.47
N ILE A 41 3.76 -9.88 -25.07
CA ILE A 41 4.63 -11.05 -25.29
C ILE A 41 5.26 -11.53 -23.98
N SER A 42 5.58 -10.61 -23.06
CA SER A 42 6.11 -10.96 -21.73
C SER A 42 5.04 -11.64 -20.86
N MET A 43 3.78 -11.17 -20.95
CA MET A 43 2.67 -11.85 -20.27
C MET A 43 2.43 -13.24 -20.86
N LEU A 44 2.46 -13.38 -22.19
CA LEU A 44 2.33 -14.66 -22.85
C LEU A 44 3.44 -15.64 -22.44
N GLU A 45 4.70 -15.19 -22.37
CA GLU A 45 5.83 -16.00 -21.89
C GLU A 45 5.57 -16.56 -20.49
N LYS A 46 5.17 -15.71 -19.55
CA LYS A 46 4.82 -16.13 -18.18
C LYS A 46 3.68 -17.13 -18.18
N THR A 47 2.60 -16.86 -18.93
CA THR A 47 1.45 -17.77 -19.00
C THR A 47 1.85 -19.13 -19.55
N VAL A 48 2.61 -19.16 -20.66
CA VAL A 48 3.06 -20.41 -21.28
C VAL A 48 4.01 -21.16 -20.35
N ASN A 49 4.92 -20.45 -19.66
CA ASN A 49 5.81 -21.06 -18.67
C ASN A 49 5.03 -21.79 -17.58
N TYR A 50 4.08 -21.11 -16.93
CA TYR A 50 3.20 -21.73 -15.93
C TYR A 50 2.37 -22.88 -16.52
N THR A 51 1.96 -22.77 -17.78
CA THR A 51 1.23 -23.84 -18.48
C THR A 51 2.10 -25.08 -18.66
N THR A 52 3.39 -24.90 -19.00
CA THR A 52 4.34 -26.01 -19.17
C THR A 52 4.70 -26.70 -17.86
N THR A 53 4.73 -25.96 -16.76
CA THR A 53 4.96 -26.50 -15.42
C THR A 53 3.68 -26.96 -14.73
N LEU A 54 2.52 -26.73 -15.35
CA LEU A 54 1.17 -27.02 -14.82
C LEU A 54 0.86 -26.29 -13.50
N ASP A 55 1.41 -25.09 -13.36
CA ASP A 55 1.10 -24.16 -12.30
C ASP A 55 -0.25 -23.46 -12.58
N TYR A 56 -1.16 -23.44 -11.60
CA TYR A 56 -2.49 -22.85 -11.75
C TYR A 56 -2.47 -21.34 -12.07
N ARG A 57 -1.38 -20.63 -11.76
CA ARG A 57 -1.21 -19.21 -12.10
C ARG A 57 -1.32 -18.97 -13.61
N GLY A 58 -0.93 -19.94 -14.43
CA GLY A 58 -1.11 -19.89 -15.88
C GLY A 58 -2.58 -19.89 -16.29
N GLU A 59 -3.42 -20.72 -15.67
CA GLU A 59 -4.88 -20.76 -15.89
C GLU A 59 -5.53 -19.43 -15.48
N TYR A 60 -5.14 -18.89 -14.33
CA TYR A 60 -5.64 -17.60 -13.84
C TYR A 60 -5.27 -16.45 -14.80
N ILE A 61 -3.99 -16.34 -15.17
CA ILE A 61 -3.54 -15.31 -16.11
C ILE A 61 -4.26 -15.47 -17.45
N ALA A 62 -4.48 -16.71 -17.91
CA ALA A 62 -5.20 -16.95 -19.15
C ALA A 62 -6.67 -16.49 -19.08
N HIS A 63 -7.36 -16.71 -17.96
CA HIS A 63 -8.71 -16.18 -17.74
C HIS A 63 -8.76 -14.65 -17.80
N VAL A 64 -7.82 -13.98 -17.13
CA VAL A 64 -7.73 -12.51 -17.12
C VAL A 64 -7.42 -11.98 -18.52
N MET A 65 -6.43 -12.56 -19.18
CA MET A 65 -5.99 -12.12 -20.50
C MET A 65 -7.06 -12.41 -21.56
N LEU A 66 -7.80 -13.52 -21.47
CA LEU A 66 -8.86 -13.84 -22.42
C LEU A 66 -9.90 -12.72 -22.60
N GLU A 67 -10.24 -12.03 -21.52
CA GLU A 67 -11.21 -10.92 -21.50
C GLU A 67 -10.57 -9.54 -21.73
N THR A 68 -9.23 -9.48 -21.84
CA THR A 68 -8.50 -8.23 -21.98
C THR A 68 -8.57 -7.73 -23.44
N PRO A 69 -9.05 -6.49 -23.69
CA PRO A 69 -9.04 -5.93 -25.03
C PRO A 69 -7.61 -5.56 -25.45
N VAL A 70 -7.23 -5.95 -26.66
CA VAL A 70 -5.98 -5.61 -27.34
C VAL A 70 -6.30 -4.97 -28.70
N ASP A 71 -5.27 -4.46 -29.38
CA ASP A 71 -5.46 -3.86 -30.70
C ASP A 71 -6.23 -4.80 -31.65
N ALA A 72 -7.20 -4.25 -32.37
CA ALA A 72 -8.13 -5.01 -33.21
C ALA A 72 -7.46 -6.05 -34.15
N PRO A 73 -6.28 -5.79 -34.77
CA PRO A 73 -5.57 -6.79 -35.58
C PRO A 73 -5.06 -8.02 -34.80
N LEU A 74 -4.91 -7.90 -33.48
CA LEU A 74 -4.43 -8.94 -32.58
C LEU A 74 -5.55 -9.63 -31.81
N GLN A 75 -6.72 -9.01 -31.66
CA GLN A 75 -7.79 -9.44 -30.75
C GLN A 75 -8.24 -10.90 -30.95
N ASP A 76 -8.49 -11.32 -32.19
CA ASP A 76 -8.93 -12.68 -32.49
C ASP A 76 -7.86 -13.72 -32.10
N LEU A 77 -6.61 -13.42 -32.44
CA LEU A 77 -5.49 -14.32 -32.17
C LEU A 77 -5.13 -14.37 -30.68
N HIS A 78 -5.23 -13.23 -30.00
CA HIS A 78 -5.11 -13.11 -28.54
C HIS A 78 -6.12 -14.01 -27.84
N ARG A 79 -7.40 -13.89 -28.20
CA ARG A 79 -8.48 -14.67 -27.60
C ARG A 79 -8.28 -16.16 -27.81
N LYS A 80 -7.99 -16.58 -29.05
CA LYS A 80 -7.73 -17.99 -29.40
C LYS A 80 -6.53 -18.58 -28.67
N THR A 81 -5.50 -17.76 -28.40
CA THR A 81 -4.30 -18.18 -27.67
C THR A 81 -4.64 -18.50 -26.22
N TYR A 82 -5.34 -17.61 -25.53
CA TYR A 82 -5.70 -17.84 -24.12
C TYR A 82 -6.83 -18.87 -23.98
N GLU A 83 -7.74 -18.99 -24.95
CA GLU A 83 -8.68 -20.12 -25.05
C GLU A 83 -7.95 -21.46 -25.16
N PHE A 84 -6.90 -21.55 -25.99
CA PHE A 84 -6.08 -22.75 -26.09
C PHE A 84 -5.43 -23.11 -24.75
N ILE A 85 -4.88 -22.12 -24.03
CA ILE A 85 -4.26 -22.36 -22.72
C ILE A 85 -5.30 -22.89 -21.72
N LEU A 86 -6.49 -22.29 -21.65
CA LEU A 86 -7.56 -22.77 -20.78
C LEU A 86 -8.07 -24.17 -21.17
N ASP A 87 -8.22 -24.44 -22.46
CA ASP A 87 -8.59 -25.76 -22.98
C ASP A 87 -7.54 -26.82 -22.57
N TYR A 88 -6.26 -26.46 -22.57
CA TYR A 88 -5.17 -27.34 -22.15
C TYR A 88 -5.30 -27.74 -20.67
N TYR A 89 -5.48 -26.78 -19.76
CA TYR A 89 -5.71 -27.06 -18.34
C TYR A 89 -6.95 -27.94 -18.11
N LYS A 90 -8.04 -27.66 -18.83
CA LYS A 90 -9.29 -28.42 -18.76
C LYS A 90 -9.15 -29.87 -19.22
N VAL A 91 -8.31 -30.12 -20.22
CA VAL A 91 -8.11 -31.47 -20.75
C VAL A 91 -7.16 -32.28 -19.87
N ILE A 92 -6.12 -31.66 -19.33
CA ILE A 92 -5.16 -32.34 -18.43
C ILE A 92 -5.75 -32.63 -17.05
N SER A 93 -6.69 -31.82 -16.57
CA SER A 93 -7.40 -32.11 -15.33
C SER A 93 -8.41 -33.26 -15.44
N ASN A 94 -8.78 -33.67 -16.66
CA ASN A 94 -9.73 -34.75 -16.89
C ASN A 94 -9.08 -36.13 -16.69
N THR A 95 -9.81 -37.07 -16.07
CA THR A 95 -9.39 -38.45 -15.81
C THR A 95 -9.25 -39.30 -17.06
N ASN A 96 -10.10 -39.07 -18.05
CA ASN A 96 -10.08 -39.78 -19.32
C ASN A 96 -10.34 -38.76 -20.44
N PRO A 97 -9.33 -37.93 -20.78
CA PRO A 97 -9.48 -36.99 -21.87
C PRO A 97 -9.70 -37.77 -23.17
N PRO A 98 -10.77 -37.50 -23.93
CA PRO A 98 -10.98 -38.19 -25.20
C PRO A 98 -9.82 -37.85 -26.15
N VAL A 99 -9.29 -38.86 -26.82
CA VAL A 99 -8.12 -38.75 -27.72
C VAL A 99 -8.36 -37.69 -28.79
N GLU A 100 -9.60 -37.56 -29.27
CA GLU A 100 -10.02 -36.54 -30.22
C GLU A 100 -9.77 -35.12 -29.70
N ARG A 101 -10.03 -34.85 -28.40
CA ARG A 101 -9.76 -33.53 -27.81
C ARG A 101 -8.27 -33.27 -27.64
N LEU A 102 -7.48 -34.29 -27.29
CA LEU A 102 -6.02 -34.16 -27.23
C LEU A 102 -5.42 -33.86 -28.61
N ARG A 103 -5.91 -34.55 -29.66
CA ARG A 103 -5.51 -34.28 -31.06
C ARG A 103 -5.94 -32.88 -31.52
N ASP A 104 -7.11 -32.41 -31.11
CA ASP A 104 -7.57 -31.05 -31.42
C ASP A 104 -6.69 -29.98 -30.75
N LEU A 105 -6.34 -30.18 -29.47
CA LEU A 105 -5.39 -29.34 -28.74
C LEU A 105 -4.03 -29.29 -29.44
N LEU A 106 -3.45 -30.44 -29.79
CA LEU A 106 -2.17 -30.50 -30.49
C LEU A 106 -2.21 -29.73 -31.83
N ARG A 107 -3.30 -29.84 -32.60
CA ARG A 107 -3.48 -29.07 -33.84
C ARG A 107 -3.57 -27.57 -33.61
N ARG A 108 -4.16 -27.14 -32.49
CA ARG A 108 -4.34 -25.73 -32.13
C ARG A 108 -3.10 -25.10 -31.48
N ALA A 109 -2.11 -25.88 -31.06
CA ALA A 109 -0.89 -25.36 -30.41
C ALA A 109 -0.16 -24.29 -31.23
N GLY A 110 -0.18 -24.40 -32.56
CA GLY A 110 0.42 -23.43 -33.48
C GLY A 110 -0.13 -22.00 -33.37
N ILE A 111 -1.34 -21.82 -32.82
CA ILE A 111 -1.96 -20.50 -32.59
C ILE A 111 -1.11 -19.64 -31.65
N VAL A 112 -0.53 -20.24 -30.61
CA VAL A 112 0.31 -19.52 -29.63
C VAL A 112 1.58 -19.01 -30.30
N TRP A 113 2.16 -19.82 -31.19
CA TRP A 113 3.34 -19.43 -31.95
C TRP A 113 3.02 -18.31 -32.97
N GLU A 114 1.87 -18.39 -33.64
CA GLU A 114 1.42 -17.33 -34.55
C GLU A 114 1.24 -16.00 -33.80
N TYR A 115 0.66 -16.05 -32.59
CA TYR A 115 0.48 -14.87 -31.75
C TYR A 115 1.81 -14.26 -31.32
N THR A 116 2.74 -15.11 -30.86
CA THR A 116 4.10 -14.71 -30.48
C THR A 116 4.81 -13.98 -31.64
N ARG A 117 4.71 -14.51 -32.87
CA ARG A 117 5.29 -13.88 -34.06
C ARG A 117 4.67 -12.52 -34.38
N LYS A 118 3.35 -12.37 -34.26
CA LYS A 118 2.69 -11.07 -34.47
C LYS A 118 3.12 -10.04 -33.42
N LEU A 119 3.20 -10.43 -32.15
CA LEU A 119 3.67 -9.57 -31.07
C LEU A 119 5.13 -9.16 -31.24
N ARG A 120 5.99 -10.09 -31.66
CA ARG A 120 7.40 -9.79 -32.02
C ARG A 120 7.49 -8.76 -33.14
N GLY A 121 6.61 -8.85 -34.15
CA GLY A 121 6.57 -7.90 -35.27
C GLY A 121 6.29 -6.45 -34.87
N CYS A 122 5.68 -6.22 -33.69
CA CYS A 122 5.37 -4.90 -33.15
C CYS A 122 6.10 -4.56 -31.84
N SER A 123 7.08 -5.36 -31.42
CA SER A 123 7.92 -5.13 -30.23
C SER A 123 9.41 -5.06 -30.60
N ARG A 124 10.26 -4.57 -29.69
CA ARG A 124 11.72 -4.48 -29.89
C ARG A 124 12.45 -5.14 -28.72
N GLY A 125 13.49 -5.93 -29.00
CA GLY A 125 14.36 -6.52 -27.97
C GLY A 125 13.77 -7.73 -27.21
N VAL A 126 12.88 -8.48 -27.85
CA VAL A 126 12.16 -9.64 -27.26
C VAL A 126 12.54 -10.98 -27.90
N GLU A 127 13.66 -11.05 -28.62
CA GLU A 127 14.10 -12.26 -29.34
C GLU A 127 14.37 -13.45 -28.41
N ALA A 128 14.89 -13.17 -27.20
CA ALA A 128 15.10 -14.18 -26.17
C ALA A 128 13.77 -14.75 -25.67
N VAL A 129 12.78 -13.87 -25.43
CA VAL A 129 11.43 -14.23 -24.98
C VAL A 129 10.73 -15.11 -26.02
N GLU A 130 10.81 -14.74 -27.30
CA GLU A 130 10.27 -15.55 -28.41
C GLU A 130 10.89 -16.95 -28.46
N THR A 131 12.23 -17.03 -28.34
CA THR A 131 12.95 -18.30 -28.35
C THR A 131 12.55 -19.19 -27.17
N HIS A 132 12.35 -18.57 -26.01
CA HIS A 132 11.91 -19.27 -24.81
C HIS A 132 10.48 -19.81 -24.95
N ILE A 133 9.52 -18.98 -25.42
CA ILE A 133 8.15 -19.42 -25.74
C ILE A 133 8.16 -20.60 -26.71
N ARG A 134 9.01 -20.57 -27.73
CA ARG A 134 9.13 -21.66 -28.69
C ARG A 134 9.56 -22.97 -28.03
N GLY A 135 10.60 -22.94 -27.20
CA GLY A 135 11.06 -24.13 -26.47
C GLY A 135 10.00 -24.70 -25.53
N MET A 136 9.25 -23.81 -24.88
CA MET A 136 8.13 -24.18 -24.01
C MET A 136 6.98 -24.82 -24.80
N LEU A 137 6.62 -24.26 -25.96
CA LEU A 137 5.59 -24.85 -26.83
C LEU A 137 5.98 -26.22 -27.36
N SER A 138 7.23 -26.43 -27.78
CA SER A 138 7.70 -27.75 -28.18
C SER A 138 7.63 -28.77 -27.03
N THR A 139 7.82 -28.32 -25.79
CA THR A 139 7.65 -29.17 -24.61
C THR A 139 6.18 -29.56 -24.41
N LEU A 140 5.25 -28.61 -24.56
CA LEU A 140 3.80 -28.86 -24.49
C LEU A 140 3.34 -29.81 -25.59
N GLU A 141 3.79 -29.61 -26.83
CA GLU A 141 3.47 -30.45 -27.98
C GLU A 141 3.96 -31.89 -27.73
N PHE A 142 5.20 -32.06 -27.29
CA PHE A 142 5.74 -33.37 -26.93
C PHE A 142 4.95 -34.06 -25.80
N GLN A 143 4.53 -33.30 -24.78
CA GLN A 143 3.66 -33.82 -23.71
C GLN A 143 2.31 -34.29 -24.26
N LEU A 144 1.66 -33.49 -25.12
CA LEU A 144 0.39 -33.85 -25.75
C LEU A 144 0.51 -35.07 -26.67
N GLU A 145 1.57 -35.16 -27.48
CA GLU A 145 1.84 -36.32 -28.34
C GLU A 145 1.97 -37.61 -27.53
N ASN A 146 2.73 -37.57 -26.43
CA ASN A 146 2.87 -38.72 -25.54
C ASN A 146 1.51 -39.15 -24.94
N LEU A 147 0.68 -38.19 -24.53
CA LEU A 147 -0.67 -38.48 -24.04
C LEU A 147 -1.56 -39.08 -25.15
N ILE A 148 -1.50 -38.55 -26.37
CA ILE A 148 -2.29 -39.07 -27.51
C ILE A 148 -1.93 -40.52 -27.80
N VAL A 149 -0.63 -40.83 -27.93
CA VAL A 149 -0.16 -42.20 -28.18
C VAL A 149 -0.69 -43.13 -27.10
N LEU A 150 -0.47 -42.76 -25.84
CA LEU A 150 -0.85 -43.58 -24.69
C LEU A 150 -2.37 -43.83 -24.60
N TYR A 151 -3.20 -42.80 -24.72
CA TYR A 151 -4.66 -42.96 -24.68
C TYR A 151 -5.26 -43.56 -25.96
N SER A 152 -4.52 -43.55 -27.08
CA SER A 152 -4.94 -44.21 -28.32
C SER A 152 -4.65 -45.72 -28.35
N GLU A 153 -3.60 -46.14 -27.64
CA GLU A 153 -3.21 -47.55 -27.50
C GLU A 153 -4.06 -48.25 -26.43
N SER A 154 -4.54 -47.52 -25.43
CA SER A 154 -5.38 -48.07 -24.35
C SER A 154 -6.28 -47.01 -23.70
N THR A 155 -7.59 -47.16 -23.87
CA THR A 155 -8.59 -46.31 -23.21
C THR A 155 -8.80 -46.75 -21.76
N GLY A 156 -8.77 -45.81 -20.80
CA GLY A 156 -9.09 -46.11 -19.39
C GLY A 156 -8.00 -46.84 -18.60
N LEU A 157 -6.72 -46.61 -18.93
CA LEU A 157 -5.59 -47.17 -18.20
C LEU A 157 -5.64 -46.92 -16.69
N ILE A 158 -6.04 -45.70 -16.30
CA ILE A 158 -6.13 -45.26 -14.90
C ILE A 158 -7.34 -44.35 -14.73
N THR A 159 -8.22 -44.69 -13.78
CA THR A 159 -9.35 -43.86 -13.35
C THR A 159 -9.14 -43.46 -11.90
N ILE A 160 -9.22 -42.17 -11.60
CA ILE A 160 -9.08 -41.62 -10.26
C ILE A 160 -10.45 -41.14 -9.81
N ASP A 161 -10.91 -41.66 -8.69
CA ASP A 161 -12.07 -41.18 -7.96
C ASP A 161 -11.60 -40.29 -6.80
N MET A 162 -12.03 -39.03 -6.84
CA MET A 162 -11.71 -37.97 -5.88
C MET A 162 -12.91 -37.04 -5.79
N LEU A 163 -13.30 -36.67 -4.57
CA LEU A 163 -14.43 -35.79 -4.34
C LEU A 163 -14.06 -34.35 -4.75
N GLU A 164 -14.78 -33.78 -5.72
CA GLU A 164 -14.63 -32.37 -6.07
C GLU A 164 -15.33 -31.50 -5.02
N LYS A 165 -14.56 -31.00 -4.05
CA LYS A 165 -15.01 -30.00 -3.08
C LYS A 165 -13.85 -29.09 -2.67
N VAL A 166 -14.20 -28.02 -1.97
CA VAL A 166 -13.23 -27.21 -1.24
C VAL A 166 -12.91 -27.91 0.08
N TYR A 167 -11.64 -28.23 0.29
CA TYR A 167 -11.14 -28.93 1.47
C TYR A 167 -10.75 -27.95 2.57
N GLU A 168 -10.79 -28.42 3.82
CA GLU A 168 -10.27 -27.70 4.97
C GLU A 168 -8.81 -28.11 5.29
N PRO A 169 -8.06 -27.26 6.01
CA PRO A 169 -6.72 -27.60 6.47
C PRO A 169 -6.76 -28.84 7.38
N ASN A 170 -5.73 -29.68 7.30
CA ASN A 170 -5.65 -30.99 7.96
C ASN A 170 -6.72 -32.02 7.53
N GLU A 171 -7.63 -31.68 6.61
CA GLU A 171 -8.57 -32.63 6.05
C GLU A 171 -7.84 -33.70 5.21
N GLU A 172 -8.43 -34.89 5.18
CA GLU A 172 -7.97 -36.00 4.38
C GLU A 172 -8.61 -35.98 3.00
N VAL A 173 -7.78 -36.00 1.96
CA VAL A 173 -8.16 -36.15 0.56
C VAL A 173 -8.00 -37.63 0.20
N PRO A 174 -9.10 -38.42 0.20
CA PRO A 174 -9.04 -39.80 -0.23
C PRO A 174 -8.83 -39.84 -1.75
N LEU A 175 -7.82 -40.60 -2.18
CA LEU A 175 -7.55 -40.91 -3.57
C LEU A 175 -7.82 -42.40 -3.78
N GLN A 176 -8.84 -42.72 -4.58
CA GLN A 176 -9.07 -44.09 -5.04
C GLN A 176 -8.69 -44.18 -6.51
N ILE A 177 -7.88 -45.17 -6.85
CA ILE A 177 -7.37 -45.33 -8.21
C ILE A 177 -7.62 -46.74 -8.71
N TYR A 178 -8.37 -46.80 -9.81
CA TYR A 178 -8.66 -48.02 -10.56
C TYR A 178 -7.77 -48.06 -11.79
N MET A 179 -7.01 -49.14 -11.96
CA MET A 179 -6.04 -49.27 -13.05
C MET A 179 -6.16 -50.59 -13.81
N SER A 180 -5.70 -50.55 -15.07
CA SER A 180 -5.52 -51.75 -15.89
C SER A 180 -4.36 -52.61 -15.36
N GLU A 181 -4.34 -53.90 -15.71
CA GLU A 181 -3.28 -54.85 -15.29
C GLU A 181 -1.88 -54.48 -15.79
N MET A 182 -1.78 -53.59 -16.80
CA MET A 182 -0.52 -53.17 -17.40
C MET A 182 0.10 -51.93 -16.75
N CYS A 183 -0.54 -51.42 -15.68
CA CYS A 183 -0.10 -50.25 -14.93
C CYS A 183 0.26 -50.59 -13.49
N SER A 184 1.21 -49.85 -12.95
CA SER A 184 1.53 -49.82 -11.51
C SER A 184 1.62 -48.38 -11.03
N ILE A 185 1.14 -48.10 -9.82
CA ILE A 185 1.22 -46.75 -9.24
C ILE A 185 2.46 -46.64 -8.36
N VAL A 186 3.17 -45.53 -8.49
CA VAL A 186 4.38 -45.24 -7.74
C VAL A 186 4.03 -44.45 -6.48
N ASN A 187 3.55 -43.22 -6.65
CA ASN A 187 3.20 -42.33 -5.54
C ASN A 187 2.31 -41.17 -6.01
N ALA A 188 1.79 -40.41 -5.05
CA ALA A 188 1.15 -39.13 -5.28
C ALA A 188 1.95 -38.01 -4.60
N LEU A 189 2.10 -36.91 -5.31
CA LEU A 189 2.78 -35.69 -4.88
C LEU A 189 1.74 -34.59 -4.75
N LEU A 190 1.77 -33.84 -3.65
CA LEU A 190 1.03 -32.60 -3.49
C LEU A 190 2.00 -31.44 -3.69
N LEU A 191 1.72 -30.59 -4.68
CA LEU A 191 2.55 -29.46 -5.06
C LEU A 191 1.82 -28.14 -4.88
N PHE A 192 2.60 -27.12 -4.53
CA PHE A 192 2.21 -25.73 -4.56
C PHE A 192 3.36 -24.92 -5.17
N GLU A 193 3.10 -24.16 -6.23
CA GLU A 193 4.09 -23.34 -6.95
C GLU A 193 5.44 -24.07 -7.18
N ASP A 194 5.37 -25.25 -7.79
CA ASP A 194 6.50 -26.16 -8.09
C ASP A 194 7.20 -26.81 -6.87
N SER A 195 6.81 -26.46 -5.65
CA SER A 195 7.35 -27.06 -4.43
C SER A 195 6.55 -28.30 -4.02
N ILE A 196 7.23 -29.43 -3.83
CA ILE A 196 6.61 -30.65 -3.30
C ILE A 196 6.36 -30.44 -1.80
N ILE A 197 5.10 -30.27 -1.43
CA ILE A 197 4.67 -30.10 -0.04
C ILE A 197 4.60 -31.45 0.66
N LYS A 198 4.08 -32.47 -0.04
CA LYS A 198 3.91 -33.81 0.53
C LYS A 198 4.00 -34.90 -0.53
N THR A 199 4.48 -36.06 -0.11
CA THR A 199 4.45 -37.30 -0.91
C THR A 199 3.72 -38.37 -0.12
N THR A 200 2.85 -39.13 -0.79
CA THR A 200 2.19 -40.30 -0.21
C THR A 200 2.33 -41.50 -1.15
N ASN A 201 2.48 -42.68 -0.55
CA ASN A 201 2.52 -43.94 -1.29
C ASN A 201 1.14 -44.59 -1.25
N PHE A 202 0.84 -45.39 -2.26
CA PHE A 202 -0.44 -46.09 -2.36
C PHE A 202 -0.40 -47.46 -1.68
N THR A 203 -1.52 -47.82 -1.07
CA THR A 203 -1.79 -49.18 -0.61
C THR A 203 -2.71 -49.85 -1.63
N CYS A 204 -2.21 -50.90 -2.29
CA CYS A 204 -2.96 -51.63 -3.30
C CYS A 204 -3.51 -52.92 -2.70
N GLY A 205 -4.83 -52.99 -2.53
CA GLY A 205 -5.50 -54.19 -2.02
C GLY A 205 -5.48 -55.33 -3.04
N ASN A 206 -5.69 -54.97 -4.31
CA ASN A 206 -5.59 -55.84 -5.49
C ASN A 206 -4.74 -55.13 -6.56
N SER A 207 -4.19 -55.85 -7.54
CA SER A 207 -3.37 -55.25 -8.63
C SER A 207 -4.09 -54.23 -9.51
N LYS A 208 -5.40 -54.05 -9.32
CA LYS A 208 -6.27 -53.13 -10.08
C LYS A 208 -6.80 -51.95 -9.27
N GLU A 209 -6.65 -51.97 -7.94
CA GLU A 209 -7.24 -50.96 -7.06
C GLU A 209 -6.26 -50.55 -5.98
N CYS A 210 -5.92 -49.27 -5.99
CA CYS A 210 -5.00 -48.68 -5.04
C CYS A 210 -5.62 -47.45 -4.38
N SER A 211 -5.45 -47.33 -3.08
CA SER A 211 -5.93 -46.19 -2.30
C SER A 211 -4.76 -45.45 -1.67
N ALA A 212 -4.88 -44.14 -1.56
CA ALA A 212 -4.01 -43.32 -0.72
C ALA A 212 -4.82 -42.21 -0.08
N THR A 213 -4.33 -41.70 1.04
CA THR A 213 -4.89 -40.51 1.68
C THR A 213 -3.84 -39.42 1.69
N LEU A 214 -4.15 -38.29 1.06
CA LEU A 214 -3.34 -37.09 1.13
C LEU A 214 -3.91 -36.18 2.21
N LYS A 215 -3.11 -35.86 3.22
CA LYS A 215 -3.52 -34.88 4.23
C LYS A 215 -3.17 -33.47 3.75
N VAL A 216 -4.16 -32.59 3.72
CA VAL A 216 -4.00 -31.17 3.41
C VAL A 216 -3.06 -30.52 4.44
N PRO A 217 -2.06 -29.73 4.02
CA PRO A 217 -1.12 -29.11 4.93
C PRO A 217 -1.82 -28.06 5.84
N PRO A 218 -1.44 -27.98 7.13
CA PRO A 218 -1.94 -26.93 8.02
C PRO A 218 -1.40 -25.55 7.63
N ALA A 219 -2.12 -24.48 7.98
CA ALA A 219 -1.74 -23.10 7.68
C ALA A 219 -0.32 -22.75 8.17
N SER A 220 0.10 -23.27 9.32
CA SER A 220 1.45 -23.09 9.87
C SER A 220 2.59 -23.61 8.99
N SER A 221 2.34 -24.63 8.16
CA SER A 221 3.35 -25.22 7.28
C SER A 221 3.52 -24.47 5.94
N ILE A 222 2.55 -23.64 5.59
CA ILE A 222 2.47 -22.94 4.30
C ILE A 222 2.42 -21.42 4.45
N GLN A 223 2.61 -20.92 5.67
CA GLN A 223 2.47 -19.51 6.04
C GLN A 223 3.33 -18.54 5.22
N ASN A 224 4.40 -19.03 4.59
CA ASN A 224 5.30 -18.25 3.72
C ASN A 224 5.04 -18.49 2.23
N LEU A 225 4.08 -19.35 1.90
CA LEU A 225 3.78 -19.81 0.54
C LEU A 225 2.41 -19.29 0.09
N VAL A 226 1.48 -19.04 1.01
CA VAL A 226 0.08 -18.74 0.70
C VAL A 226 -0.31 -17.32 1.09
N GLU A 227 -0.93 -16.61 0.14
CA GLU A 227 -1.40 -15.22 0.31
C GLU A 227 -2.93 -15.07 0.11
N GLY A 228 -3.63 -16.14 -0.28
CA GLY A 228 -5.08 -16.19 -0.48
C GLY A 228 -5.83 -17.01 0.58
N ASP A 229 -7.13 -16.77 0.72
CA ASP A 229 -8.03 -17.57 1.56
C ASP A 229 -8.40 -18.91 0.90
N ILE A 230 -8.37 -19.00 -0.42
CA ILE A 230 -8.51 -20.25 -1.17
C ILE A 230 -7.22 -20.51 -1.95
N VAL A 231 -6.65 -21.69 -1.75
CA VAL A 231 -5.39 -22.13 -2.34
C VAL A 231 -5.64 -23.33 -3.21
N LYS A 232 -5.19 -23.25 -4.47
CA LYS A 232 -5.27 -24.36 -5.40
C LYS A 232 -3.97 -25.15 -5.37
N TYR A 233 -4.03 -26.41 -4.94
CA TYR A 233 -2.91 -27.33 -4.96
C TYR A 233 -2.99 -28.24 -6.18
N THR A 234 -1.82 -28.66 -6.66
CA THR A 234 -1.69 -29.66 -7.73
C THR A 234 -1.32 -31.00 -7.14
N ILE A 235 -2.12 -32.02 -7.39
CA ILE A 235 -1.79 -33.42 -7.09
C ILE A 235 -1.25 -34.06 -8.36
N ILE A 236 -0.02 -34.58 -8.29
CA ILE A 236 0.60 -35.37 -9.36
C ILE A 236 0.64 -36.82 -8.93
N ILE A 237 -0.10 -37.68 -9.62
CA ILE A 237 -0.04 -39.12 -9.46
C ILE A 237 0.91 -39.69 -10.49
N ARG A 238 1.96 -40.37 -10.02
CA ARG A 238 2.95 -41.04 -10.87
C ARG A 238 2.60 -42.52 -11.00
N ALA A 239 2.51 -42.99 -12.23
CA ALA A 239 2.28 -44.39 -12.56
C ALA A 239 3.27 -44.84 -13.64
N ILE A 240 3.47 -46.15 -13.75
CA ILE A 240 4.26 -46.78 -14.82
C ILE A 240 3.33 -47.74 -15.53
N CYS A 241 3.02 -47.45 -16.80
CA CYS A 241 2.20 -48.30 -17.66
C CYS A 241 3.06 -48.75 -18.84
N GLU A 242 3.18 -50.07 -19.05
CA GLU A 242 3.99 -50.66 -20.14
C GLU A 242 5.44 -50.12 -20.20
N GLY A 243 6.04 -49.83 -19.03
CA GLY A 243 7.40 -49.30 -18.93
C GLY A 243 7.54 -47.79 -19.19
N LYS A 244 6.45 -47.08 -19.49
CA LYS A 244 6.43 -45.60 -19.63
C LYS A 244 5.90 -44.95 -18.36
N GLU A 245 6.55 -43.88 -17.89
CA GLU A 245 6.07 -43.09 -16.75
C GLU A 245 4.90 -42.20 -17.19
N LEU A 246 3.76 -42.35 -16.53
CA LEU A 246 2.58 -41.52 -16.66
C LEU A 246 2.46 -40.58 -15.46
N ARG A 247 2.17 -39.31 -15.73
CA ARG A 247 1.88 -38.30 -14.69
C ARG A 247 0.47 -37.80 -14.89
N ILE A 248 -0.39 -38.03 -13.90
CA ILE A 248 -1.78 -37.60 -13.93
C ILE A 248 -1.94 -36.45 -12.94
N TYR A 249 -2.56 -35.37 -13.40
CA TYR A 249 -2.67 -34.12 -12.66
C TYR A 249 -4.09 -33.89 -12.16
N ARG A 250 -4.23 -33.55 -10.88
CA ARG A 250 -5.49 -33.11 -10.28
C ARG A 250 -5.30 -31.80 -9.56
N PHE A 251 -6.36 -31.04 -9.46
CA PHE A 251 -6.38 -29.81 -8.69
C PHE A 251 -7.36 -29.96 -7.53
N ILE A 252 -6.95 -29.51 -6.36
CA ILE A 252 -7.84 -29.36 -5.21
C ILE A 252 -7.80 -27.93 -4.74
N GLU A 253 -8.93 -27.44 -4.24
CA GLU A 253 -9.03 -26.14 -3.60
C GLU A 253 -9.09 -26.35 -2.09
N VAL A 254 -8.29 -25.58 -1.36
CA VAL A 254 -8.23 -25.63 0.09
C VAL A 254 -8.52 -24.24 0.62
N LYS A 255 -9.47 -24.14 1.56
CA LYS A 255 -9.82 -22.86 2.18
C LYS A 255 -9.13 -22.69 3.52
N TYR A 256 -8.24 -21.70 3.60
CA TYR A 256 -7.65 -21.21 4.83
C TYR A 256 -8.39 -19.97 5.33
N GLU A 257 -8.41 -19.77 6.63
CA GLU A 257 -9.09 -18.62 7.23
C GLU A 257 -8.10 -17.53 7.61
N TYR A 258 -8.52 -16.27 7.50
CA TYR A 258 -7.83 -15.17 8.13
C TYR A 258 -8.45 -14.86 9.49
N PRO A 259 -7.63 -14.53 10.51
CA PRO A 259 -8.17 -14.21 11.81
C PRO A 259 -9.05 -12.97 11.71
N GLN A 260 -10.20 -12.97 12.39
CA GLN A 260 -11.06 -11.80 12.46
C GLN A 260 -10.85 -11.10 13.80
N ILE A 261 -9.82 -10.26 13.87
CA ILE A 261 -9.44 -9.57 15.10
C ILE A 261 -9.61 -8.06 14.92
N THR A 262 -10.20 -7.41 15.93
CA THR A 262 -10.31 -5.95 15.99
C THR A 262 -9.56 -5.43 17.20
N ILE A 263 -8.67 -4.45 16.97
CA ILE A 263 -7.97 -3.72 18.02
C ILE A 263 -8.72 -2.41 18.28
N ASN A 264 -9.27 -2.29 19.48
CA ASN A 264 -9.89 -1.05 19.95
C ASN A 264 -8.96 -0.35 20.93
N ALA A 265 -8.58 0.87 20.58
CA ALA A 265 -7.78 1.77 21.41
C ALA A 265 -8.29 3.21 21.27
N PRO A 266 -8.13 4.05 22.31
CA PRO A 266 -8.44 5.48 22.22
C PRO A 266 -7.62 6.14 21.10
N GLN A 267 -8.22 7.10 20.38
CA GLN A 267 -7.55 7.77 19.27
C GLN A 267 -6.41 8.70 19.72
N THR A 268 -6.57 9.32 20.87
CA THR A 268 -5.62 10.27 21.47
C THR A 268 -5.32 9.83 22.89
N ILE A 269 -4.04 9.78 23.24
CA ILE A 269 -3.59 9.35 24.57
C ILE A 269 -2.42 10.23 24.99
N THR A 270 -2.31 10.59 26.27
CA THR A 270 -1.19 11.39 26.76
C THR A 270 -0.04 10.46 27.19
N ARG A 271 1.19 10.88 26.91
CA ARG A 271 2.38 10.15 27.37
C ARG A 271 2.42 10.01 28.89
N GLY A 272 2.86 8.84 29.39
CA GLY A 272 2.89 8.53 30.82
C GLY A 272 1.52 8.26 31.44
N GLU A 273 0.44 8.18 30.66
CA GLU A 273 -0.84 7.65 31.12
C GLU A 273 -0.95 6.14 30.85
N LEU A 274 -1.82 5.50 31.63
CA LEU A 274 -2.27 4.14 31.36
C LEU A 274 -3.46 4.20 30.40
N PHE A 275 -3.47 3.32 29.42
CA PHE A 275 -4.64 3.14 28.57
C PHE A 275 -4.97 1.67 28.36
N ASN A 276 -6.24 1.43 28.06
CA ASN A 276 -6.75 0.09 27.81
C ASN A 276 -6.79 -0.14 26.30
N ILE A 277 -6.19 -1.24 25.87
CA ILE A 277 -6.44 -1.83 24.55
C ILE A 277 -7.41 -2.97 24.74
N THR A 278 -8.47 -2.98 23.94
CA THR A 278 -9.40 -4.10 23.88
C THR A 278 -9.19 -4.85 22.58
N ILE A 279 -8.89 -6.15 22.68
CA ILE A 279 -8.74 -7.05 21.55
C ILE A 279 -9.99 -7.93 21.52
N ILE A 280 -10.69 -7.88 20.38
CA ILE A 280 -11.90 -8.66 20.15
C ILE A 280 -11.63 -9.58 18.98
N ALA A 281 -11.73 -10.89 19.21
CA ALA A 281 -11.63 -11.90 18.17
C ALA A 281 -13.02 -12.49 17.91
N LYS A 282 -13.32 -12.81 16.65
CA LYS A 282 -14.50 -13.59 16.27
C LYS A 282 -14.09 -15.03 15.93
N GLY A 283 -14.85 -15.99 16.45
CA GLY A 283 -14.61 -17.43 16.26
C GLY A 283 -13.81 -18.07 17.39
N GLU A 284 -13.70 -19.39 17.36
CA GLU A 284 -12.84 -20.16 18.27
C GLU A 284 -11.39 -20.03 17.81
N LEU A 285 -10.71 -19.00 18.32
CA LEU A 285 -9.31 -18.73 18.06
C LEU A 285 -8.53 -18.92 19.36
N ASP A 286 -7.43 -19.66 19.29
CA ASP A 286 -6.37 -19.71 20.30
C ASP A 286 -5.03 -19.49 19.59
N LEU A 287 -4.76 -18.21 19.27
CA LEU A 287 -3.63 -17.83 18.43
C LEU A 287 -2.55 -17.11 19.24
N PRO A 288 -1.31 -17.63 19.29
CA PRO A 288 -0.20 -16.85 19.83
C PRO A 288 0.11 -15.69 18.90
N GLY A 289 0.38 -14.52 19.48
CA GLY A 289 0.70 -13.32 18.75
C GLY A 289 1.58 -12.37 19.56
N ILE A 290 1.98 -11.28 18.93
CA ILE A 290 2.80 -10.24 19.52
C ILE A 290 2.19 -8.88 19.25
N LEU A 291 2.01 -8.12 20.33
CA LEU A 291 1.64 -6.73 20.27
C LEU A 291 2.90 -5.87 20.17
N LEU A 292 2.94 -5.06 19.14
CA LEU A 292 4.06 -4.20 18.77
C LEU A 292 3.57 -2.75 18.71
N VAL A 293 4.50 -1.80 18.89
CA VAL A 293 4.32 -0.40 18.55
C VAL A 293 5.27 -0.06 17.42
N LYS A 294 4.71 0.47 16.34
CA LYS A 294 5.46 1.04 15.22
C LYS A 294 5.38 2.55 15.28
N ASN A 295 6.54 3.19 15.23
CA ASN A 295 6.67 4.64 15.28
C ASN A 295 7.87 5.12 14.45
N VAL A 296 8.24 6.40 14.60
CA VAL A 296 9.34 7.02 13.84
C VAL A 296 10.72 6.40 14.09
N LYS A 297 10.91 5.74 15.24
CA LYS A 297 12.17 5.08 15.65
C LYS A 297 12.24 3.61 15.22
N GLY A 298 11.13 2.99 14.81
CA GLY A 298 11.08 1.58 14.41
C GLY A 298 9.86 0.83 14.94
N GLU A 299 9.92 -0.51 14.87
CA GLU A 299 8.94 -1.43 15.46
C GLU A 299 9.50 -2.01 16.76
N PHE A 300 8.75 -1.89 17.85
CA PHE A 300 9.15 -2.33 19.19
C PHE A 300 8.13 -3.30 19.77
N PRO A 301 8.57 -4.45 20.32
CA PRO A 301 7.67 -5.39 20.95
C PRO A 301 7.23 -4.88 22.33
N LEU A 302 5.92 -4.82 22.54
CA LEU A 302 5.34 -4.50 23.83
C LEU A 302 5.12 -5.76 24.65
N ARG A 303 4.46 -6.77 24.06
CA ARG A 303 4.01 -7.95 24.79
C ARG A 303 3.65 -9.11 23.87
N ASN A 304 4.00 -10.33 24.28
CA ASN A 304 3.44 -11.54 23.69
C ASN A 304 2.03 -11.77 24.26
N ILE A 305 1.07 -12.02 23.37
CA ILE A 305 -0.33 -12.23 23.73
C ILE A 305 -0.84 -13.54 23.12
N THR A 306 -1.84 -14.13 23.75
CA THR A 306 -2.57 -15.25 23.17
C THR A 306 -3.98 -14.76 22.93
N VAL A 307 -4.38 -14.63 21.66
CA VAL A 307 -5.70 -14.12 21.29
C VAL A 307 -6.71 -15.26 21.41
N THR A 308 -7.64 -15.11 22.35
CA THR A 308 -8.74 -16.05 22.59
C THR A 308 -10.06 -15.54 21.98
N SER A 309 -11.06 -16.40 21.90
CA SER A 309 -12.44 -16.05 21.48
C SER A 309 -13.14 -15.05 22.42
N THR A 310 -12.64 -14.89 23.64
CA THR A 310 -13.14 -13.92 24.63
C THR A 310 -12.49 -12.55 24.44
N THR A 311 -13.26 -11.49 24.71
CA THR A 311 -12.72 -10.12 24.70
C THR A 311 -11.63 -9.96 25.75
N GLN A 312 -10.44 -9.55 25.32
CA GLN A 312 -9.30 -9.33 26.19
C GLN A 312 -9.03 -7.84 26.33
N VAL A 313 -8.72 -7.41 27.56
CA VAL A 313 -8.36 -6.02 27.85
C VAL A 313 -6.95 -6.00 28.41
N TYR A 314 -6.08 -5.23 27.78
CA TYR A 314 -4.69 -5.04 28.18
C TYR A 314 -4.48 -3.59 28.61
N GLN A 315 -3.99 -3.41 29.83
CA GLN A 315 -3.48 -2.12 30.29
C GLN A 315 -2.03 -1.95 29.84
N LEU A 316 -1.76 -0.85 29.16
CA LEU A 316 -0.43 -0.46 28.72
C LEU A 316 -0.08 0.91 29.25
N HIS A 317 1.20 1.06 29.59
CA HIS A 317 1.79 2.33 29.96
C HIS A 317 2.49 2.96 28.75
N ILE A 318 2.27 4.26 28.53
CA ILE A 318 2.91 4.99 27.42
C ILE A 318 4.29 5.46 27.85
N ASP A 319 5.26 4.56 27.78
CA ASP A 319 6.66 4.85 28.09
C ASP A 319 7.37 5.61 26.96
N LYS A 320 8.26 6.54 27.35
CA LYS A 320 9.14 7.28 26.43
C LYS A 320 10.05 6.38 25.59
N SER A 321 10.39 5.19 26.09
CA SER A 321 11.22 4.20 25.40
C SER A 321 10.52 3.62 24.17
N PHE A 322 9.21 3.39 24.25
CA PHE A 322 8.44 2.69 23.21
C PHE A 322 7.53 3.60 22.38
N PHE A 323 7.07 4.72 22.92
CA PHE A 323 6.11 5.61 22.26
C PHE A 323 6.71 6.98 21.97
N THR A 324 6.60 7.45 20.73
CA THR A 324 7.03 8.80 20.33
C THR A 324 5.85 9.77 20.33
N THR A 325 6.08 11.07 20.52
CA THR A 325 5.02 12.07 20.40
C THR A 325 4.55 12.15 18.95
N GLY A 326 3.24 12.29 18.74
CA GLY A 326 2.62 12.23 17.42
C GLY A 326 2.03 10.85 17.09
N ILE A 327 2.11 10.45 15.82
CA ILE A 327 1.43 9.25 15.32
C ILE A 327 2.24 8.01 15.69
N ASN A 328 1.58 7.05 16.34
CA ASN A 328 2.10 5.70 16.57
C ASN A 328 1.07 4.70 16.04
N ILE A 329 1.51 3.50 15.69
CA ILE A 329 0.64 2.43 15.20
C ILE A 329 0.80 1.25 16.15
N LEU A 330 -0.31 0.85 16.77
CA LEU A 330 -0.40 -0.42 17.48
C LEU A 330 -0.57 -1.52 16.45
N LYS A 331 0.33 -2.49 16.45
CA LYS A 331 0.36 -3.58 15.49
C LYS A 331 0.26 -4.90 16.25
N LEU A 332 -0.77 -5.68 16.00
CA LEU A 332 -0.92 -7.03 16.54
C LEU A 332 -0.66 -8.03 15.43
N CYS A 333 0.42 -8.77 15.51
CA CYS A 333 0.70 -9.87 14.60
C CYS A 333 0.34 -11.18 15.29
N VAL A 334 -0.54 -11.96 14.68
CA VAL A 334 -0.85 -13.33 15.15
C VAL A 334 -0.16 -14.35 14.26
N ASN A 335 0.32 -15.42 14.87
CA ASN A 335 0.96 -16.51 14.17
C ASN A 335 -0.09 -17.43 13.53
N ALA A 336 0.37 -18.20 12.54
CA ALA A 336 -0.45 -19.22 11.90
C ALA A 336 -0.84 -20.33 12.89
N SER A 337 -2.05 -20.87 12.72
CA SER A 337 -2.52 -22.07 13.41
C SER A 337 -2.67 -23.24 12.44
N GLU A 338 -3.53 -24.21 12.79
CA GLU A 338 -3.91 -25.27 11.86
C GLU A 338 -4.76 -24.75 10.70
N LYS A 339 -5.77 -23.91 10.98
CA LYS A 339 -6.72 -23.41 9.99
C LYS A 339 -6.50 -21.95 9.59
N THR A 340 -5.88 -21.17 10.47
CA THR A 340 -5.79 -19.72 10.33
C THR A 340 -4.40 -19.29 9.87
N LEU A 341 -4.32 -18.48 8.81
CA LEU A 341 -3.09 -17.89 8.30
C LEU A 341 -2.58 -16.78 9.22
N PRO A 342 -1.27 -16.46 9.21
CA PRO A 342 -0.75 -15.36 10.00
C PRO A 342 -1.27 -14.03 9.45
N TYR A 343 -1.55 -13.07 10.34
CA TYR A 343 -1.97 -11.74 9.90
C TYR A 343 -1.58 -10.67 10.92
N CYS A 344 -1.28 -9.47 10.44
CA CYS A 344 -0.99 -8.31 11.28
C CYS A 344 -2.11 -7.26 11.18
N PHE A 345 -2.69 -6.90 12.32
CA PHE A 345 -3.72 -5.88 12.44
C PHE A 345 -3.09 -4.58 12.95
N GLU A 346 -3.45 -3.45 12.35
CA GLU A 346 -2.88 -2.15 12.69
C GLU A 346 -3.96 -1.16 13.15
N ARG A 347 -3.65 -0.40 14.20
CA ARG A 347 -4.50 0.68 14.72
C ARG A 347 -3.65 1.91 15.03
N GLY A 348 -3.91 3.00 14.33
CA GLY A 348 -3.29 4.29 14.61
C GLY A 348 -3.77 4.90 15.93
N ILE A 349 -2.83 5.47 16.68
CA ILE A 349 -3.05 6.25 17.89
C ILE A 349 -2.19 7.51 17.84
N ILE A 350 -2.67 8.60 18.45
CA ILE A 350 -1.95 9.86 18.57
C ILE A 350 -1.50 9.99 20.02
N VAL A 351 -0.20 10.01 20.23
CA VAL A 351 0.41 10.21 21.54
C VAL A 351 0.69 11.70 21.72
N GLN A 352 -0.05 12.32 22.62
CA GLN A 352 0.13 13.70 23.01
C GLN A 352 1.26 13.81 24.04
N PRO A 353 2.12 14.83 23.93
CA PRO A 353 3.12 15.12 24.93
C PRO A 353 2.47 15.46 26.27
N ARG A 354 3.13 15.07 27.37
CA ARG A 354 2.72 15.43 28.72
C ARG A 354 3.50 16.67 29.14
N TYR A 355 2.84 17.82 29.13
CA TYR A 355 3.50 19.08 29.49
C TYR A 355 3.41 19.38 30.99
N PRO A 356 4.47 19.99 31.56
CA PRO A 356 4.37 20.54 32.89
C PRO A 356 3.49 21.80 32.89
N SER A 357 2.80 22.08 34.00
CA SER A 357 2.03 23.31 34.18
C SER A 357 2.95 24.53 34.30
N VAL A 358 3.37 25.07 33.16
CA VAL A 358 4.30 26.21 33.07
C VAL A 358 3.72 27.31 32.18
N SER A 359 3.75 28.55 32.68
CA SER A 359 3.40 29.75 31.93
C SER A 359 4.64 30.59 31.71
N ILE A 360 4.99 30.83 30.44
CA ILE A 360 6.11 31.70 30.07
C ILE A 360 5.54 32.99 29.47
N LYS A 361 5.95 34.12 30.03
CA LYS A 361 5.62 35.45 29.53
C LYS A 361 6.91 36.22 29.29
N THR A 362 6.99 36.88 28.14
CA THR A 362 8.09 37.78 27.81
C THR A 362 7.54 39.06 27.18
N ILE A 363 8.32 40.13 27.25
CA ILE A 363 7.98 41.40 26.63
C ILE A 363 8.47 41.35 25.17
N LEU A 364 7.55 41.43 24.21
CA LEU A 364 7.85 41.34 22.77
C LEU A 364 8.68 42.53 22.25
N THR A 365 8.60 43.68 22.91
CA THR A 365 9.38 44.87 22.59
C THR A 365 9.97 45.44 23.87
N SER A 366 11.29 45.42 23.98
CA SER A 366 12.01 45.86 25.18
C SER A 366 12.88 47.05 24.85
N ILE A 367 12.60 48.20 25.47
CA ILE A 367 13.46 49.40 25.41
C ILE A 367 14.34 49.36 26.66
N THR A 368 15.65 49.22 26.49
CA THR A 368 16.56 48.98 27.62
C THR A 368 17.82 49.82 27.50
N TRP A 369 18.36 50.23 28.64
CA TRP A 369 19.69 50.85 28.73
C TRP A 369 20.82 49.81 28.70
N THR A 370 20.56 48.64 29.29
CA THR A 370 21.57 47.59 29.53
C THR A 370 21.47 46.42 28.54
N GLY A 371 20.48 46.41 27.63
CA GLY A 371 20.23 45.29 26.74
C GLY A 371 19.54 44.09 27.42
N SER A 372 18.99 44.24 28.63
CA SER A 372 18.48 43.12 29.42
C SER A 372 16.98 42.84 29.18
N ILE A 373 16.64 41.63 28.76
CA ILE A 373 15.26 41.20 28.49
C ILE A 373 14.76 40.36 29.67
N PRO A 374 13.64 40.75 30.34
CA PRO A 374 13.03 39.93 31.37
C PRO A 374 12.18 38.81 30.77
N ILE A 375 12.34 37.61 31.30
CA ILE A 375 11.52 36.44 30.99
C ILE A 375 10.88 35.95 32.28
N TYR A 376 9.56 35.97 32.33
CA TYR A 376 8.77 35.54 33.47
C TYR A 376 8.34 34.09 33.26
N ILE A 377 8.76 33.21 34.16
CA ILE A 377 8.41 31.79 34.13
C ILE A 377 7.64 31.48 35.41
N THR A 378 6.38 31.10 35.28
CA THR A 378 5.51 30.70 36.39
C THR A 378 5.30 29.20 36.32
N ILE A 379 5.56 28.50 37.41
CA ILE A 379 5.40 27.05 37.54
C ILE A 379 4.45 26.78 38.70
N GLU A 380 3.44 25.92 38.49
CA GLU A 380 2.47 25.57 39.54
C GLU A 380 3.03 24.56 40.55
N SER A 381 3.77 23.54 40.09
CA SER A 381 4.40 22.54 40.95
C SER A 381 5.53 21.79 40.24
N GLY A 382 6.57 21.43 41.01
CA GLY A 382 7.75 20.68 40.54
C GLY A 382 9.03 21.53 40.48
N GLU A 383 10.17 20.84 40.31
CA GLU A 383 11.47 21.46 40.04
C GLU A 383 11.84 21.18 38.58
N TYR A 384 12.11 22.23 37.82
CA TYR A 384 12.47 22.13 36.40
C TYR A 384 13.74 22.91 36.10
N VAL A 385 14.38 22.61 34.97
CA VAL A 385 15.53 23.37 34.46
C VAL A 385 15.11 24.12 33.21
N ALA A 386 15.21 25.44 33.23
CA ALA A 386 14.99 26.28 32.06
C ALA A 386 16.30 26.57 31.34
N TYR A 387 16.33 26.24 30.06
CA TYR A 387 17.38 26.61 29.12
C TYR A 387 16.84 27.72 28.21
N ILE A 388 17.49 28.87 28.23
CA ILE A 388 17.08 30.01 27.43
C ILE A 388 18.09 30.23 26.32
N TYR A 389 17.58 30.26 25.09
CA TYR A 389 18.34 30.48 23.87
C TYR A 389 17.94 31.80 23.23
N LEU A 390 18.92 32.59 22.81
CA LEU A 390 18.73 33.75 21.94
C LEU A 390 19.44 33.48 20.61
N ASN A 391 18.69 33.55 19.50
CA ASN A 391 19.18 33.22 18.15
C ASN A 391 19.87 31.84 18.07
N GLY A 392 19.38 30.86 18.86
CA GLY A 392 19.93 29.51 18.92
C GLY A 392 21.14 29.33 19.85
N ILE A 393 21.64 30.39 20.49
CA ILE A 393 22.76 30.32 21.45
C ILE A 393 22.20 30.26 22.87
N LEU A 394 22.65 29.30 23.68
CA LEU A 394 22.30 29.21 25.10
C LEU A 394 22.89 30.41 25.85
N VAL A 395 22.03 31.19 26.49
CA VAL A 395 22.39 32.44 27.18
C VAL A 395 22.10 32.42 28.67
N ALA A 396 21.20 31.55 29.12
CA ALA A 396 20.95 31.33 30.53
C ALA A 396 20.47 29.90 30.78
N GLU A 397 20.88 29.35 31.92
CA GLU A 397 20.36 28.12 32.49
C GLU A 397 19.96 28.41 33.94
N SER A 398 18.76 28.01 34.34
CA SER A 398 18.31 28.20 35.73
C SER A 398 17.42 27.05 36.16
N ARG A 399 17.60 26.61 37.42
CA ARG A 399 16.62 25.77 38.10
C ARG A 399 15.46 26.64 38.55
N ILE A 400 14.23 26.14 38.36
CA ILE A 400 13.00 26.86 38.65
C ILE A 400 12.09 25.95 39.46
N THR A 401 11.75 26.39 40.66
CA THR A 401 10.86 25.70 41.60
C THR A 401 9.54 26.43 41.82
N SER A 402 9.43 27.69 41.39
CA SER A 402 8.25 28.54 41.51
C SER A 402 8.29 29.67 40.47
N THR A 403 7.58 30.77 40.70
CA THR A 403 7.64 31.94 39.81
C THR A 403 9.03 32.57 39.85
N SER A 404 9.74 32.55 38.71
CA SER A 404 11.05 33.16 38.56
C SER A 404 11.04 34.18 37.43
N THR A 405 11.89 35.20 37.57
CA THR A 405 12.18 36.15 36.48
C THR A 405 13.65 36.02 36.13
N ILE A 406 13.93 35.67 34.89
CA ILE A 406 15.31 35.51 34.40
C ILE A 406 15.62 36.69 33.49
N MET A 407 16.70 37.40 33.81
CA MET A 407 17.19 38.52 33.01
C MET A 407 18.24 38.02 32.03
N VAL A 408 18.00 38.20 30.74
CA VAL A 408 18.89 37.72 29.68
C VAL A 408 19.46 38.91 28.92
N SER A 409 20.79 38.96 28.75
CA SER A 409 21.42 40.03 27.98
C SER A 409 21.30 39.77 26.48
N SER A 410 20.78 40.75 25.74
CA SER A 410 20.70 40.77 24.27
C SER A 410 21.89 41.44 23.59
N GLY A 411 22.87 41.89 24.36
CA GLY A 411 23.97 42.72 23.88
C GLY A 411 23.56 44.20 23.69
N VAL A 412 24.51 45.00 23.20
CA VAL A 412 24.41 46.48 23.14
C VAL A 412 24.00 46.97 21.74
N SER A 413 23.67 46.07 20.82
CA SER A 413 23.36 46.40 19.42
C SER A 413 22.15 47.34 19.30
N PRO A 414 22.18 48.27 18.33
CA PRO A 414 21.24 49.40 18.24
C PRO A 414 19.77 49.05 18.11
N LEU A 415 19.49 48.00 17.35
CA LEU A 415 18.17 47.44 17.14
C LEU A 415 18.39 45.96 16.81
N SER A 416 17.94 45.07 17.68
CA SER A 416 18.11 43.63 17.50
C SER A 416 16.75 42.95 17.46
N VAL A 417 16.46 42.28 16.34
CA VAL A 417 15.38 41.29 16.28
C VAL A 417 15.99 39.95 16.69
N LEU A 418 15.48 39.38 17.78
CA LEU A 418 16.03 38.19 18.41
C LEU A 418 14.98 37.10 18.43
N ASN A 419 15.38 35.88 18.13
CA ASN A 419 14.56 34.70 18.34
C ASN A 419 14.82 34.16 19.74
N LEU A 420 13.90 34.40 20.67
CA LEU A 420 13.91 33.80 22.00
C LEU A 420 13.31 32.40 21.92
N THR A 421 14.03 31.41 22.41
CA THR A 421 13.51 30.06 22.65
C THR A 421 13.78 29.69 24.10
N VAL A 422 12.74 29.36 24.86
CA VAL A 422 12.85 28.87 26.24
C VAL A 422 12.43 27.41 26.25
N VAL A 423 13.32 26.54 26.70
CA VAL A 423 13.08 25.10 26.84
C VAL A 423 13.06 24.76 28.32
N ILE A 424 11.93 24.28 28.82
CA ILE A 424 11.79 23.80 30.20
C ILE A 424 11.94 22.28 30.17
N ARG A 425 12.91 21.76 30.92
CA ARG A 425 13.17 20.33 31.09
C ARG A 425 12.83 19.87 32.49
N ASP A 426 12.20 18.70 32.57
CA ASP A 426 11.99 18.00 33.83
C ASP A 426 13.20 17.09 34.12
N PRO A 427 13.96 17.32 35.21
CA PRO A 427 15.10 16.48 35.58
C PRO A 427 14.70 15.04 35.94
N SER A 428 13.43 14.79 36.27
CA SER A 428 12.89 13.46 36.55
C SER A 428 12.45 12.71 35.29
N ASP A 429 12.50 13.37 34.13
CA ASP A 429 12.06 12.87 32.82
C ASP A 429 10.60 12.36 32.81
N VAL A 430 9.73 12.88 33.69
CA VAL A 430 8.30 12.52 33.73
C VAL A 430 7.54 13.31 32.68
N TYR A 431 7.82 14.61 32.55
CA TYR A 431 7.21 15.49 31.55
C TYR A 431 8.08 15.61 30.30
N ASP A 432 7.46 15.99 29.18
CA ASP A 432 8.15 16.32 27.94
C ASP A 432 8.68 17.76 27.95
N ASP A 433 9.77 17.99 27.22
CA ASP A 433 10.38 19.31 27.07
C ASP A 433 9.36 20.33 26.56
N TYR A 434 9.04 21.32 27.39
CA TYR A 434 8.15 22.40 27.00
C TYR A 434 8.95 23.52 26.33
N THR A 435 8.63 23.81 25.07
CA THR A 435 9.33 24.84 24.30
C THR A 435 8.42 26.03 24.03
N TYR A 436 8.86 27.21 24.47
CA TYR A 436 8.26 28.50 24.14
C TYR A 436 9.16 29.25 23.17
N SER A 437 8.60 29.78 22.08
CA SER A 437 9.34 30.58 21.10
C SER A 437 8.66 31.93 20.88
N ALA A 438 9.44 33.00 20.88
CA ALA A 438 8.96 34.35 20.62
C ALA A 438 10.03 35.16 19.89
N ILE A 439 9.60 36.02 18.96
CA ILE A 439 10.49 37.00 18.36
C ILE A 439 10.42 38.26 19.22
N ILE A 440 11.57 38.72 19.71
CA ILE A 440 11.70 39.88 20.59
C ILE A 440 12.46 40.97 19.86
N THR A 441 11.95 42.20 19.93
CA THR A 441 12.68 43.39 19.47
C THR A 441 13.30 44.07 20.68
N SER A 442 14.64 44.13 20.71
CA SER A 442 15.41 44.88 21.70
C SER A 442 15.88 46.19 21.10
N ILE A 443 15.51 47.31 21.73
CA ILE A 443 15.91 48.66 21.34
C ILE A 443 16.83 49.21 22.43
N ASN A 444 18.08 49.49 22.07
CA ASN A 444 18.99 50.15 22.97
C ASN A 444 18.62 51.64 23.06
N MET A 445 18.47 52.15 24.29
CA MET A 445 18.06 53.54 24.49
C MET A 445 19.13 54.54 24.00
N LEU A 446 20.42 54.19 24.11
CA LEU A 446 21.53 55.00 23.59
C LEU A 446 21.46 55.17 22.08
N THR A 447 21.04 54.13 21.37
CA THR A 447 20.97 54.14 19.91
C THR A 447 19.70 54.78 19.42
N LEU A 448 18.58 54.63 20.15
CA LEU A 448 17.39 55.44 19.94
C LEU A 448 17.72 56.94 20.08
N LEU A 449 18.44 57.33 21.15
CA LEU A 449 18.91 58.71 21.34
C LEU A 449 19.86 59.15 20.21
N ALA A 450 20.82 58.32 19.83
CA ALA A 450 21.74 58.64 18.72
C ALA A 450 20.99 58.81 17.38
N THR A 451 19.99 57.97 17.09
CA THR A 451 19.15 58.13 15.89
C THR A 451 18.27 59.36 15.94
N LEU A 452 17.75 59.73 17.12
CA LEU A 452 17.02 60.98 17.31
C LEU A 452 17.92 62.19 17.11
N PHE A 453 19.14 62.18 17.66
CA PHE A 453 20.14 63.23 17.46
C PHE A 453 20.58 63.34 16.00
N ALA A 454 20.91 62.22 15.37
CA ALA A 454 21.24 62.17 13.95
C ALA A 454 20.07 62.66 13.09
N GLY A 455 18.82 62.26 13.41
CA GLY A 455 17.61 62.75 12.76
C GLY A 455 17.39 64.25 12.98
N LEU A 456 17.71 64.80 14.16
CA LEU A 456 17.67 66.24 14.44
C LEU A 456 18.72 67.02 13.64
N ILE A 457 19.93 66.48 13.52
CA ILE A 457 21.00 67.06 12.71
C ILE A 457 20.63 66.98 11.21
N LEU A 458 20.14 65.83 10.77
CA LEU A 458 19.72 65.63 9.38
C LEU A 458 18.51 66.51 9.03
N THR A 459 17.54 66.65 9.94
CA THR A 459 16.39 67.54 9.74
C THR A 459 16.80 69.01 9.75
N THR A 460 17.78 69.42 10.57
CA THR A 460 18.31 70.80 10.51
C THR A 460 19.08 71.09 9.22
N ILE A 461 19.85 70.12 8.71
CA ILE A 461 20.54 70.23 7.41
C ILE A 461 19.53 70.22 6.23
N LEU A 462 18.53 69.35 6.27
CA LEU A 462 17.50 69.22 5.22
C LEU A 462 16.40 70.29 5.31
N ARG A 463 16.32 71.03 6.42
CA ARG A 463 15.34 72.11 6.64
C ARG A 463 15.40 73.20 5.56
N GLU A 464 16.57 73.38 4.93
CA GLU A 464 16.73 74.34 3.84
C GLU A 464 16.20 73.82 2.49
N HIS A 465 15.90 72.52 2.36
CA HIS A 465 15.55 71.90 1.07
C HIS A 465 14.20 71.17 1.03
N GLU A 466 13.61 70.70 2.14
CA GLU A 466 12.27 70.09 2.13
C GLU A 466 11.42 70.45 3.36
N LYS A 467 10.10 70.66 3.15
CA LYS A 467 9.17 71.20 4.17
C LYS A 467 8.64 70.20 5.19
N PHE A 468 8.79 68.88 5.01
CA PHE A 468 8.34 67.88 5.99
C PHE A 468 9.18 66.59 5.94
N PHE A 469 9.62 66.12 7.10
CA PHE A 469 10.26 64.81 7.28
C PHE A 469 9.48 64.02 8.34
N ILE A 470 9.05 62.79 8.00
CA ILE A 470 8.34 61.90 8.93
C ILE A 470 9.23 60.68 9.16
N LEU A 471 9.70 60.50 10.39
CA LEU A 471 10.45 59.32 10.80
C LEU A 471 9.46 58.29 11.35
N THR A 472 9.18 57.24 10.58
CA THR A 472 8.28 56.16 10.98
C THR A 472 9.08 54.94 11.44
N LEU A 473 8.94 54.61 12.73
CA LEU A 473 9.44 53.35 13.28
C LEU A 473 8.40 52.27 12.99
N ARG A 474 8.64 51.49 11.93
CA ARG A 474 7.74 50.42 11.51
C ARG A 474 8.24 49.11 12.10
N THR A 475 7.62 48.64 13.18
CA THR A 475 7.85 47.28 13.68
C THR A 475 7.03 46.32 12.82
N SER A 476 7.69 45.37 12.15
CA SER A 476 7.00 44.28 11.46
C SER A 476 6.23 43.45 12.48
N SER A 477 4.93 43.21 12.22
CA SER A 477 4.01 42.47 13.08
C SER A 477 4.64 41.17 13.62
N VAL A 478 4.94 41.18 14.92
CA VAL A 478 5.56 40.09 15.65
C VAL A 478 4.53 38.97 15.83
N HIS A 479 4.75 37.83 15.18
CA HIS A 479 3.94 36.64 15.39
C HIS A 479 4.48 35.89 16.62
N VAL A 480 3.64 35.75 17.65
CA VAL A 480 3.90 34.82 18.74
C VAL A 480 3.42 33.45 18.28
N THR A 481 4.34 32.61 17.83
CA THR A 481 4.05 31.20 17.62
C THR A 481 4.17 30.46 18.94
N ARG A 482 3.04 30.21 19.61
CA ARG A 482 2.93 29.09 20.56
C ARG A 482 2.91 27.81 19.73
N GLY A 483 4.10 27.36 19.35
CA GLY A 483 4.29 26.21 18.49
C GLY A 483 5.24 25.24 19.13
N VAL A 484 4.77 24.01 19.31
CA VAL A 484 5.63 22.85 19.46
C VAL A 484 6.44 22.80 18.16
N LYS A 485 7.76 22.96 18.23
CA LYS A 485 8.62 22.35 17.21
C LYS A 485 8.51 20.85 17.45
N SER A 486 7.43 20.24 16.94
CA SER A 486 7.53 18.84 16.64
C SER A 486 8.57 18.81 15.54
N GLU A 487 9.71 18.22 15.84
CA GLU A 487 10.46 17.55 14.79
C GLU A 487 9.49 16.55 14.16
N VAL A 488 8.76 17.00 13.15
CA VAL A 488 8.36 16.16 12.03
C VAL A 488 9.20 16.64 10.85
N PRO A 489 10.52 16.40 10.85
CA PRO A 489 11.38 16.89 9.79
C PRO A 489 11.39 15.81 8.70
N GLY A 490 10.52 15.88 7.70
CA GLY A 490 10.59 15.01 6.52
C GLY A 490 10.35 13.50 6.75
N VAL A 491 10.41 13.01 8.00
CA VAL A 491 10.32 11.59 8.35
C VAL A 491 8.87 11.07 8.24
N LEU A 492 7.85 11.93 8.22
CA LEU A 492 6.50 11.49 7.80
C LEU A 492 6.52 10.97 6.35
N LYS A 493 7.38 11.54 5.50
CA LYS A 493 7.65 11.09 4.13
C LYS A 493 8.55 9.85 4.12
N ASP A 494 9.46 9.71 5.08
CA ASP A 494 10.38 8.55 5.17
C ASP A 494 9.79 7.31 5.88
N ILE A 495 8.80 7.45 6.76
CA ILE A 495 8.02 6.35 7.37
C ILE A 495 6.94 5.85 6.40
N LEU A 496 6.45 6.76 5.56
CA LEU A 496 5.61 6.40 4.41
C LEU A 496 6.45 5.97 3.21
N LYS A 497 7.79 6.15 3.18
CA LYS A 497 8.64 5.75 2.05
C LYS A 497 8.64 4.25 1.75
N PRO A 498 8.61 3.32 2.71
CA PRO A 498 8.45 1.91 2.39
C PRO A 498 7.09 1.61 1.73
N TYR A 499 6.13 2.54 1.82
CA TYR A 499 4.85 2.52 1.11
C TYR A 499 4.84 3.42 -0.15
N VAL A 500 5.94 4.13 -0.47
CA VAL A 500 6.11 5.05 -1.62
C VAL A 500 7.32 4.68 -2.52
N LEU A 501 8.13 3.68 -2.15
CA LEU A 501 9.24 3.19 -2.96
C LEU A 501 8.74 2.02 -3.82
N GLY A 502 8.83 2.06 -5.16
CA GLY A 502 10.06 2.44 -5.84
C GLY A 502 9.90 3.03 -7.22
N LEU A 503 8.91 3.88 -7.50
CA LEU A 503 8.86 4.61 -8.77
C LEU A 503 8.38 6.06 -8.54
N LYS A 504 9.20 7.05 -8.89
CA LYS A 504 8.91 8.51 -8.79
C LYS A 504 7.80 8.94 -9.78
N SER A 505 6.57 8.47 -9.59
CA SER A 505 5.42 8.82 -10.41
C SER A 505 4.43 9.68 -9.63
N HIS A 506 4.30 10.94 -10.05
CA HIS A 506 3.31 11.86 -9.49
C HIS A 506 1.87 11.39 -9.74
N ILE A 507 1.64 10.64 -10.82
CA ILE A 507 0.32 10.09 -11.17
C ILE A 507 -0.03 8.89 -10.28
N LEU A 508 0.97 8.06 -9.94
CA LEU A 508 0.77 6.98 -8.98
C LEU A 508 0.40 7.51 -7.58
N ASP A 509 1.03 8.62 -7.16
CA ASP A 509 0.69 9.28 -5.90
C ASP A 509 -0.78 9.76 -5.89
N LEU A 510 -1.28 10.30 -7.00
CA LEU A 510 -2.70 10.69 -7.14
C LEU A 510 -3.62 9.46 -7.01
N TYR A 511 -3.27 8.34 -7.66
CA TYR A 511 -4.02 7.09 -7.57
C TYR A 511 -4.09 6.56 -6.12
N TYR A 512 -2.96 6.45 -5.43
CA TYR A 512 -2.93 6.00 -4.04
C TYR A 512 -3.65 6.95 -3.08
N THR A 513 -3.60 8.26 -3.36
CA THR A 513 -4.34 9.25 -2.57
C THR A 513 -5.85 9.05 -2.69
N LEU A 514 -6.37 8.72 -3.87
CA LEU A 514 -7.79 8.39 -4.04
C LEU A 514 -8.16 7.10 -3.31
N LEU A 515 -7.36 6.04 -3.42
CA LEU A 515 -7.62 4.79 -2.71
C LEU A 515 -7.75 5.02 -1.20
N ARG A 516 -6.87 5.83 -0.60
CA ARG A 516 -6.95 6.22 0.81
C ARG A 516 -8.23 7.01 1.13
N LYS A 517 -8.59 7.99 0.29
CA LYS A 517 -9.82 8.79 0.48
C LYS A 517 -11.08 7.92 0.39
N LEU A 518 -11.10 6.94 -0.50
CA LEU A 518 -12.18 5.96 -0.67
C LEU A 518 -12.14 4.82 0.35
N ARG A 519 -11.19 4.83 1.29
CA ARG A 519 -10.97 3.79 2.31
C ARG A 519 -10.75 2.39 1.74
N VAL A 520 -10.13 2.31 0.57
CA VAL A 520 -9.74 1.05 -0.07
C VAL A 520 -8.30 0.71 0.35
N ARG A 521 -8.01 -0.56 0.62
CA ARG A 521 -6.64 -1.00 0.99
C ARG A 521 -5.67 -0.63 -0.14
N LEU A 522 -4.40 -0.36 0.17
CA LEU A 522 -3.37 -0.08 -0.85
C LEU A 522 -2.79 -1.38 -1.44
N PRO A 523 -2.15 -1.33 -2.62
CA PRO A 523 -1.46 -2.49 -3.20
C PRO A 523 -0.31 -2.95 -2.30
N GLN A 524 -0.16 -4.27 -2.18
CA GLN A 524 0.97 -4.89 -1.49
C GLN A 524 2.19 -5.00 -2.40
N TYR A 525 3.37 -5.28 -1.83
CA TYR A 525 4.65 -5.24 -2.56
C TYR A 525 4.80 -6.31 -3.66
N TYR A 526 3.97 -7.36 -3.62
CA TYR A 526 3.90 -8.44 -4.60
C TYR A 526 2.72 -8.31 -5.57
N GLU A 527 1.78 -7.39 -5.29
CA GLU A 527 0.60 -7.17 -6.12
C GLU A 527 0.94 -6.18 -7.24
N THR A 528 0.60 -6.53 -8.48
CA THR A 528 0.52 -5.54 -9.54
C THR A 528 -0.64 -4.57 -9.26
N LEU A 529 -0.55 -3.35 -9.79
CA LEU A 529 -1.61 -2.35 -9.63
C LEU A 529 -2.95 -2.90 -10.15
N ARG A 530 -2.95 -3.65 -11.25
CA ARG A 530 -4.15 -4.27 -11.82
C ARG A 530 -4.75 -5.36 -10.95
N GLU A 531 -3.94 -6.28 -10.41
CA GLU A 531 -4.41 -7.32 -9.49
C GLU A 531 -5.11 -6.67 -8.29
N HIS A 532 -4.45 -5.69 -7.68
CA HIS A 532 -5.02 -4.89 -6.60
C HIS A 532 -6.35 -4.22 -6.99
N TYR A 533 -6.43 -3.66 -8.19
CA TYR A 533 -7.66 -3.02 -8.67
C TYR A 533 -8.82 -4.00 -8.78
N PHE A 534 -8.61 -5.17 -9.38
CA PHE A 534 -9.68 -6.14 -9.60
C PHE A 534 -10.14 -6.83 -8.32
N GLU A 535 -9.22 -7.16 -7.44
CA GLU A 535 -9.53 -7.90 -6.21
C GLU A 535 -10.09 -6.98 -5.12
N VAL A 536 -9.59 -5.75 -5.04
CA VAL A 536 -9.88 -4.84 -3.92
C VAL A 536 -10.71 -3.64 -4.36
N VAL A 537 -10.26 -2.90 -5.37
CA VAL A 537 -10.87 -1.60 -5.70
C VAL A 537 -12.24 -1.79 -6.33
N LYS A 538 -12.36 -2.77 -7.24
CA LYS A 538 -13.62 -3.15 -7.87
C LYS A 538 -14.63 -3.66 -6.84
N SER A 539 -14.21 -4.50 -5.89
CA SER A 539 -15.10 -5.03 -4.85
C SER A 539 -15.52 -3.97 -3.82
N ALA A 540 -14.61 -3.06 -3.44
CA ALA A 540 -14.87 -2.03 -2.42
C ALA A 540 -15.71 -0.84 -2.94
N THR A 541 -15.62 -0.50 -4.21
CA THR A 541 -16.29 0.68 -4.78
C THR A 541 -17.64 0.29 -5.37
N LYS A 542 -18.78 0.84 -4.93
CA LYS A 542 -20.12 0.44 -5.44
C LYS A 542 -20.55 1.17 -6.73
N LYS A 543 -20.08 2.39 -6.97
CA LYS A 543 -20.47 3.22 -8.11
C LYS A 543 -19.65 2.89 -9.36
N THR A 544 -20.33 2.59 -10.47
CA THR A 544 -19.70 2.20 -11.75
C THR A 544 -18.82 3.31 -12.32
N LEU A 545 -19.26 4.57 -12.22
CA LEU A 545 -18.52 5.75 -12.68
C LEU A 545 -17.18 5.90 -11.94
N ILE A 546 -17.17 5.74 -10.61
CA ILE A 546 -15.96 5.83 -9.79
C ILE A 546 -14.97 4.72 -10.16
N ARG A 547 -15.46 3.47 -10.35
CA ARG A 547 -14.64 2.36 -10.84
C ARG A 547 -13.99 2.73 -12.17
N GLU A 548 -14.77 3.18 -13.14
CA GLU A 548 -14.24 3.49 -14.47
C GLU A 548 -13.18 4.60 -14.45
N LEU A 549 -13.37 5.65 -13.66
CA LEU A 549 -12.40 6.73 -13.49
C LEU A 549 -11.13 6.27 -12.76
N LEU A 550 -11.26 5.46 -11.71
CA LEU A 550 -10.11 4.87 -11.01
C LEU A 550 -9.31 3.93 -11.90
N TRP A 551 -9.98 3.13 -12.74
CA TRP A 551 -9.33 2.27 -13.72
C TRP A 551 -8.51 3.08 -14.73
N ARG A 552 -9.08 4.16 -15.26
CA ARG A 552 -8.35 5.06 -16.19
C ARG A 552 -7.14 5.70 -15.53
N LEU A 553 -7.27 6.15 -14.28
CA LEU A 553 -6.16 6.74 -13.54
C LEU A 553 -5.05 5.70 -13.25
N LEU A 554 -5.41 4.47 -12.92
CA LEU A 554 -4.47 3.37 -12.76
C LEU A 554 -3.69 3.07 -14.05
N MET A 555 -4.37 3.07 -15.20
CA MET A 555 -3.72 2.86 -16.50
C MET A 555 -2.73 3.98 -16.82
N LEU A 556 -3.04 5.23 -16.46
CA LEU A 556 -2.08 6.34 -16.57
C LEU A 556 -0.91 6.17 -15.60
N ALA A 557 -1.15 5.72 -14.37
CA ALA A 557 -0.10 5.44 -13.40
C ALA A 557 0.86 4.36 -13.94
N GLU A 558 0.36 3.21 -14.39
CA GLU A 558 1.21 2.15 -14.98
C GLU A 558 1.97 2.61 -16.22
N ARG A 559 1.35 3.43 -17.08
CA ARG A 559 2.04 4.01 -18.24
C ARG A 559 3.17 4.93 -17.81
N ASP A 560 2.96 5.75 -16.78
CA ASP A 560 3.99 6.62 -16.21
C ASP A 560 5.13 5.80 -15.58
N LEU A 561 4.81 4.65 -14.99
CA LEU A 561 5.77 3.74 -14.38
C LEU A 561 6.65 3.02 -15.40
N TYR A 562 6.05 2.42 -16.43
CA TYR A 562 6.71 1.42 -17.25
C TYR A 562 6.93 1.83 -18.71
N SER A 563 6.27 2.90 -19.19
CA SER A 563 6.42 3.34 -20.58
C SER A 563 7.54 4.36 -20.78
N ILE A 564 8.17 4.30 -21.96
CA ILE A 564 9.09 5.32 -22.49
C ILE A 564 8.32 6.62 -22.81
N ARG A 565 7.04 6.51 -23.21
CA ARG A 565 6.18 7.66 -23.50
C ARG A 565 5.38 8.03 -22.25
N LYS A 566 5.79 9.12 -21.59
CA LYS A 566 5.17 9.56 -20.34
C LYS A 566 3.80 10.24 -20.59
N PRO A 567 2.75 9.89 -19.83
CA PRO A 567 1.46 10.59 -19.85
C PRO A 567 1.59 12.04 -19.35
N ARG A 568 0.59 12.88 -19.67
CA ARG A 568 0.51 14.25 -19.13
C ARG A 568 -0.10 14.23 -17.73
N LEU A 569 0.43 15.04 -16.82
CA LEU A 569 -0.07 15.14 -15.45
C LEU A 569 -1.49 15.74 -15.39
N GLU A 570 -1.77 16.72 -16.25
CA GLU A 570 -3.08 17.41 -16.35
C GLU A 570 -4.24 16.42 -16.57
N GLU A 571 -4.03 15.40 -17.42
CA GLU A 571 -5.03 14.35 -17.70
C GLU A 571 -5.31 13.48 -16.45
N ALA A 572 -4.31 13.27 -15.61
CA ALA A 572 -4.45 12.52 -14.36
C ALA A 572 -5.13 13.36 -13.25
N GLU A 573 -4.87 14.67 -13.21
CA GLU A 573 -5.54 15.60 -12.29
C GLU A 573 -7.03 15.76 -12.62
N GLU A 574 -7.41 15.82 -13.90
CA GLU A 574 -8.81 15.83 -14.32
C GLU A 574 -9.57 14.57 -13.89
N LEU A 575 -8.95 13.39 -14.05
CA LEU A 575 -9.53 12.13 -13.57
C LEU A 575 -9.61 12.07 -12.04
N TYR A 576 -8.63 12.65 -11.35
CA TYR A 576 -8.61 12.71 -9.89
C TYR A 576 -9.77 13.54 -9.35
N GLU A 577 -9.96 14.75 -9.87
CA GLU A 577 -11.08 15.61 -9.50
C GLU A 577 -12.42 14.98 -9.87
N GLY A 578 -12.52 14.34 -11.04
CA GLY A 578 -13.73 13.62 -11.46
C GLY A 578 -14.14 12.49 -10.50
N VAL A 579 -13.18 11.77 -9.91
CA VAL A 579 -13.46 10.75 -8.88
C VAL A 579 -13.98 11.39 -7.58
N LEU A 580 -13.40 12.52 -7.16
CA LEU A 580 -13.82 13.21 -5.95
C LEU A 580 -15.25 13.76 -6.10
N SER A 581 -15.55 14.41 -7.23
CA SER A 581 -16.89 14.95 -7.49
C SER A 581 -17.96 13.84 -7.53
N ALA A 582 -17.69 12.71 -8.20
CA ALA A 582 -18.62 11.57 -8.28
C ALA A 582 -18.85 10.87 -6.93
N ASN A 583 -17.93 11.05 -5.97
CA ASN A 583 -18.04 10.51 -4.63
C ASN A 583 -18.79 11.44 -3.66
N GLU A 584 -18.89 12.73 -3.96
CA GLU A 584 -19.63 13.74 -3.17
C GLU A 584 -21.11 13.84 -3.57
N GLU A 585 -21.50 13.39 -4.76
CA GLU A 585 -22.91 13.24 -5.13
C GLU A 585 -23.56 12.07 -4.34
N PRO A 586 -24.72 12.27 -3.69
CA PRO A 586 -25.36 11.25 -2.86
C PRO A 586 -25.75 9.97 -3.60
#